data_AF-A0A4U1CLP0-F1
#
_entry.id   AF-A0A4U1CLP0-F1
#
_cell.length_a   1.000
_cell.length_b   1.000
_cell.length_c   1.000
_cell.angle_alpha   90.00
_cell.angle_beta   90.00
_cell.angle_gamma   90.00
#
_symmetry.space_group_name_H-M   'P 1'
#
loop_
_entity.id
_entity.type
_entity.pdbx_description
1 polymer ?
#
loop_
_entity_poly.entity_id
_entity_poly.type
_entity_poly.pdbx_seq_one_letter_code
_entity_poly.pdbx_strand_id
1 'polypeptide(L)'
;MIPSADQQQVMTLDCTAYRRYSLVQNDEGTRAICTALKDILWFSDFVFPAAGNQHELVKMTVISVDLDQECCAECCRFSVEVRYHGYCRQEILKTIKKQIFSRFVVRADRMEVENAA
;
A
#
# COMPACT_ATOMS: atom_id res chain seq x y z
N MET A 1 -21.97 3.81 -13.89
CA MET A 1 -21.96 5.16 -13.33
C MET A 1 -20.52 5.54 -13.06
N ILE A 2 -20.01 6.56 -13.75
CA ILE A 2 -18.71 7.16 -13.43
C ILE A 2 -19.00 8.10 -12.23
N PRO A 3 -18.32 7.94 -11.08
CA PRO A 3 -18.53 8.85 -9.96
C PRO A 3 -18.23 10.29 -10.42
N SER A 4 -19.03 11.26 -9.97
CA SER A 4 -18.81 12.67 -10.26
C SER A 4 -17.38 13.05 -9.84
N ALA A 5 -16.75 13.98 -10.58
CA ALA A 5 -15.35 14.36 -10.42
C ALA A 5 -14.96 14.85 -9.00
N ASP A 6 -15.94 15.10 -8.12
CA ASP A 6 -15.78 15.58 -6.75
C ASP A 6 -15.85 14.51 -5.66
N GLN A 7 -16.18 13.25 -6.00
CA GLN A 7 -16.29 12.23 -4.95
C GLN A 7 -14.92 11.62 -4.63
N GLN A 8 -14.31 12.09 -3.54
CA GLN A 8 -13.10 11.51 -2.99
C GLN A 8 -13.38 10.13 -2.38
N GLN A 9 -12.67 9.12 -2.86
CA GLN A 9 -12.71 7.76 -2.37
C GLN A 9 -11.47 7.47 -1.52
N VAL A 10 -11.62 6.63 -0.51
CA VAL A 10 -10.53 6.19 0.37
C VAL A 10 -10.47 4.67 0.37
N MET A 11 -9.27 4.12 0.35
CA MET A 11 -9.04 2.72 0.65
C MET A 11 -7.78 2.56 1.48
N THR A 12 -7.76 1.56 2.35
CA THR A 12 -6.59 1.22 3.15
C THR A 12 -5.97 -0.07 2.64
N LEU A 13 -4.65 -0.09 2.52
CA LEU A 13 -3.86 -1.25 2.15
C LEU A 13 -3.08 -1.72 3.37
N ASP A 14 -3.17 -3.01 3.66
CA ASP A 14 -2.33 -3.69 4.63
C ASP A 14 -1.20 -4.41 3.91
N CYS A 15 0.02 -3.91 4.10
CA CYS A 15 1.23 -4.39 3.44
C CYS A 15 2.03 -5.28 4.39
N THR A 16 2.65 -6.31 3.85
CA THR A 16 3.58 -7.20 4.55
C THR A 16 4.79 -7.46 3.65
N ALA A 17 5.93 -6.89 4.05
CA ALA A 17 7.24 -7.23 3.51
C ALA A 17 7.73 -8.50 4.18
N TYR A 18 8.35 -9.41 3.43
CA TYR A 18 8.95 -10.62 3.97
C TYR A 18 10.45 -10.61 3.76
N ARG A 19 11.18 -11.27 4.66
CA ARG A 19 12.59 -11.57 4.44
C ARG A 19 12.74 -12.44 3.20
N ARG A 20 13.74 -12.14 2.38
CA ARG A 20 14.13 -12.97 1.22
C ARG A 20 15.49 -13.58 1.49
N TYR A 21 15.55 -14.91 1.50
CA TYR A 21 16.81 -15.64 1.67
C TYR A 21 17.56 -15.75 0.33
N SER A 22 18.88 -15.68 0.39
CA SER A 22 19.74 -15.91 -0.77
C SER A 22 20.21 -17.37 -0.79
N LEU A 23 20.43 -17.90 -2.00
CA LEU A 23 21.06 -19.22 -2.20
C LEU A 23 22.58 -19.10 -2.35
N VAL A 24 23.12 -17.88 -2.37
CA VAL A 24 24.56 -17.61 -2.49
C VAL A 24 25.22 -17.72 -1.12
N GLN A 25 26.32 -18.46 -1.03
CA GLN A 25 27.09 -18.55 0.22
C GLN A 25 27.60 -17.16 0.67
N ASN A 26 27.42 -16.86 1.96
CA ASN A 26 27.77 -15.57 2.60
C ASN A 26 26.90 -14.37 2.19
N ASP A 27 25.78 -14.58 1.49
CA ASP A 27 24.77 -13.54 1.28
C ASP A 27 23.64 -13.71 2.30
N GLU A 28 23.50 -12.75 3.22
CA GLU A 28 22.46 -12.76 4.27
C GLU A 28 21.03 -12.65 3.71
N GLY A 29 20.90 -12.36 2.41
CA GLY A 29 19.64 -12.08 1.74
C GLY A 29 19.13 -10.67 2.05
N THR A 30 17.87 -10.40 1.69
CA THR A 30 17.24 -9.10 1.95
C THR A 30 16.38 -9.16 3.21
N ARG A 31 16.71 -8.34 4.21
CA ARG A 31 15.90 -8.18 5.43
C ARG A 31 14.54 -7.58 5.10
N ALA A 32 13.49 -8.01 5.80
CA ALA A 32 12.12 -7.55 5.57
C ALA A 32 11.98 -6.01 5.69
N ILE A 33 12.62 -5.42 6.70
CA ILE A 33 12.63 -3.97 6.93
C ILE A 33 13.20 -3.17 5.75
N CYS A 34 14.26 -3.68 5.09
CA CYS A 34 14.86 -2.99 3.94
C CYS A 34 13.91 -2.95 2.75
N THR A 35 13.15 -4.03 2.54
CA THR A 35 12.11 -4.09 1.52
C THR A 35 10.96 -3.13 1.85
N ALA A 36 10.49 -3.13 3.10
CA ALA A 36 9.43 -2.23 3.55
C ALA A 36 9.82 -0.76 3.38
N LEU A 37 11.05 -0.37 3.73
CA LEU A 37 11.53 1.01 3.57
C LEU A 37 11.53 1.47 2.10
N LYS A 38 11.91 0.60 1.16
CA LYS A 38 11.85 0.91 -0.28
C LYS A 38 10.41 1.15 -0.74
N ASP A 39 9.50 0.28 -0.32
CA ASP A 39 8.09 0.39 -0.67
C ASP A 39 7.43 1.64 -0.03
N ILE A 40 7.73 1.93 1.24
CA ILE A 40 7.27 3.13 1.97
C ILE A 40 7.75 4.42 1.29
N LEU A 41 9.02 4.46 0.87
CA LEU A 41 9.56 5.60 0.15
C LEU A 41 8.84 5.78 -1.19
N TRP A 42 8.63 4.69 -1.93
CA TRP A 42 7.87 4.74 -3.18
C TRP A 42 6.43 5.25 -2.96
N PHE A 43 5.74 4.78 -1.92
CA PHE A 43 4.40 5.29 -1.58
C PHE A 43 4.39 6.78 -1.26
N SER A 44 5.47 7.31 -0.69
CA SER A 44 5.59 8.72 -0.30
C SER A 44 5.94 9.62 -1.49
N ASP A 45 6.78 9.15 -2.41
CA ASP A 45 7.34 9.95 -3.51
C ASP A 45 6.57 9.81 -4.84
N PHE A 46 5.86 8.70 -5.05
CA PHE A 46 5.24 8.41 -6.33
C PHE A 46 3.98 9.27 -6.56
N VAL A 47 4.03 10.06 -7.63
CA VAL A 47 2.89 10.86 -8.10
C VAL A 47 2.23 10.18 -9.29
N PHE A 48 0.93 9.91 -9.19
CA PHE A 48 0.17 9.37 -10.32
C PHE A 48 0.08 10.41 -11.46
N PRO A 49 0.25 9.98 -12.73
CA PRO A 49 0.30 10.89 -13.87
C PRO A 49 -1.09 11.48 -14.15
N ALA A 50 -1.32 12.73 -13.75
CA ALA A 50 -2.65 13.35 -13.85
C ALA A 50 -3.16 13.48 -15.30
N ALA A 51 -4.44 13.20 -15.50
CA ALA A 51 -5.12 13.51 -16.75
C ALA A 51 -5.58 14.98 -16.71
N GLY A 52 -4.81 15.88 -17.33
CA GLY A 52 -5.17 17.29 -17.47
C GLY A 52 -4.73 18.18 -16.30
N ASN A 53 -5.58 19.14 -15.91
CA ASN A 53 -5.23 20.25 -15.01
C ASN A 53 -5.55 20.00 -13.52
N GLN A 54 -5.95 18.78 -13.14
CA GLN A 54 -6.28 18.43 -11.76
C GLN A 54 -5.02 17.98 -11.02
N HIS A 55 -4.71 18.67 -9.92
CA HIS A 55 -3.62 18.31 -9.02
C HIS A 55 -4.06 17.16 -8.10
N GLU A 56 -3.15 16.21 -7.85
CA GLU A 56 -3.27 15.15 -6.83
C GLU A 56 -4.51 14.24 -6.93
N LEU A 57 -4.79 13.71 -8.13
CA LEU A 57 -5.87 12.74 -8.35
C LEU A 57 -5.76 11.46 -7.50
N VAL A 58 -4.55 11.10 -7.07
CA VAL A 58 -4.28 10.02 -6.12
C VAL A 58 -3.22 10.50 -5.13
N LYS A 59 -3.50 10.34 -3.83
CA LYS A 59 -2.58 10.62 -2.72
C LYS A 59 -2.45 9.38 -1.85
N MET A 60 -1.21 8.95 -1.64
CA MET A 60 -0.89 7.80 -0.81
C MET A 60 -0.21 8.29 0.46
N THR A 61 -0.56 7.71 1.61
CA THR A 61 0.00 8.10 2.91
C THR A 61 0.21 6.86 3.76
N VAL A 62 1.44 6.65 4.22
CA VAL A 62 1.73 5.57 5.17
C VAL A 62 1.21 6.01 6.54
N ILE A 63 0.26 5.26 7.09
CA ILE A 63 -0.47 5.65 8.31
C ILE A 63 0.01 4.89 9.56
N SER A 64 0.63 3.72 9.38
CA SER A 64 1.20 2.96 10.48
C SER A 64 2.31 2.04 9.99
N VAL A 65 3.26 1.76 10.88
CA VAL A 65 4.30 0.75 10.71
C VAL A 65 4.38 -0.04 12.01
N ASP A 66 4.36 -1.36 11.89
CA ASP A 66 4.57 -2.28 13.00
C ASP A 66 6.07 -2.45 13.25
N LEU A 67 6.51 -2.08 14.46
CA LEU A 67 7.90 -2.06 14.89
C LEU A 67 8.23 -3.19 15.88
N ASP A 68 7.34 -4.15 16.07
CA ASP A 68 7.60 -5.28 16.97
C ASP A 68 8.86 -6.05 16.52
N GLN A 69 9.70 -6.41 17.49
CA GLN A 69 11.02 -7.02 17.21
C GLN A 69 10.90 -8.34 16.45
N GLU A 70 9.92 -9.17 16.82
CA GLU A 70 9.62 -10.44 16.15
C GLU A 70 9.14 -10.20 14.71
N CYS A 71 8.31 -9.17 14.50
CA CYS A 71 7.89 -8.75 13.18
C CYS A 71 9.13 -8.43 12.36
N CYS A 72 9.95 -7.46 12.78
CA CYS A 72 11.11 -6.95 12.05
C CYS A 72 12.19 -7.99 11.68
N ALA A 73 12.24 -9.14 12.35
CA ALA A 73 13.15 -10.25 12.04
C ALA A 73 12.71 -11.05 10.80
N GLU A 74 11.41 -11.33 10.70
CA GLU A 74 10.84 -12.24 9.70
C GLU A 74 10.02 -11.49 8.62
N CYS A 75 9.31 -10.45 9.01
CA CYS A 75 8.47 -9.63 8.17
C CYS A 75 8.49 -8.14 8.56
N CYS A 76 7.74 -7.29 7.89
CA CYS A 76 7.51 -5.92 8.34
C CYS A 76 6.14 -5.52 7.82
N ARG A 77 5.27 -5.09 8.72
CA ARG A 77 3.88 -4.75 8.40
C ARG A 77 3.71 -3.24 8.45
N PHE A 78 2.99 -2.71 7.49
CA PHE A 78 2.66 -1.29 7.45
C PHE A 78 1.34 -1.10 6.73
N SER A 79 0.61 -0.03 7.08
CA SER A 79 -0.66 0.31 6.44
C SER A 79 -0.51 1.60 5.64
N VAL A 80 -1.13 1.61 4.46
CA VAL A 80 -1.14 2.77 3.56
C VAL A 80 -2.58 3.17 3.27
N GLU A 81 -2.91 4.41 3.54
CA GLU A 81 -4.16 5.02 3.11
C GLU A 81 -3.98 5.60 1.71
N VAL A 82 -4.89 5.26 0.81
CA VAL A 82 -4.91 5.75 -0.57
C VAL A 82 -6.20 6.52 -0.78
N ARG A 83 -6.07 7.84 -0.91
CA ARG A 83 -7.16 8.75 -1.27
C ARG A 83 -7.10 9.02 -2.77
N TYR A 84 -8.21 8.89 -3.47
CA TYR A 84 -8.26 9.09 -4.92
C TYR A 84 -9.60 9.65 -5.38
N HIS A 85 -9.58 10.44 -6.44
CA HIS A 85 -10.78 10.96 -7.11
C HIS A 85 -10.57 10.88 -8.63
N GLY A 86 -11.62 10.55 -9.38
CA GLY A 86 -11.55 10.43 -10.84
C GLY A 86 -10.66 9.29 -11.39
N TYR A 87 -9.94 8.53 -10.54
CA TYR A 87 -9.13 7.38 -10.94
C TYR A 87 -9.84 6.04 -10.75
N CYS A 88 -9.53 5.10 -11.65
CA CYS A 88 -9.97 3.73 -11.49
C CYS A 88 -9.21 3.02 -10.36
N ARG A 89 -9.93 2.57 -9.33
CA ARG A 89 -9.39 1.79 -8.21
C ARG A 89 -8.51 0.62 -8.69
N GLN A 90 -8.95 -0.10 -9.72
CA GLN A 90 -8.23 -1.27 -10.23
C GLN A 90 -6.90 -0.90 -10.87
N GLU A 91 -6.80 0.27 -11.52
CA GLU A 91 -5.56 0.77 -12.11
C GLU A 91 -4.56 1.17 -11.03
N ILE A 92 -5.02 1.85 -9.98
CA ILE A 92 -4.20 2.17 -8.81
C ILE A 92 -3.60 0.88 -8.22
N LEU A 93 -4.44 -0.12 -7.94
CA LEU A 93 -3.99 -1.40 -7.37
C LEU A 93 -3.03 -2.14 -8.31
N LYS A 94 -3.23 -2.09 -9.63
CA LYS A 94 -2.32 -2.67 -10.62
C LYS A 94 -0.96 -1.95 -10.61
N THR A 95 -0.95 -0.63 -10.53
CA THR A 95 0.29 0.17 -10.46
C THR A 95 1.05 -0.15 -9.18
N ILE A 96 0.38 -0.14 -8.03
CA ILE A 96 0.98 -0.50 -6.73
C ILE A 96 1.59 -1.91 -6.80
N LYS A 97 0.82 -2.90 -7.27
CA LYS A 97 1.29 -4.29 -7.40
C LYS A 97 2.52 -4.47 -8.28
N LYS A 98 2.72 -3.59 -9.28
CA LYS A 98 3.89 -3.64 -10.17
C LYS A 98 5.14 -3.00 -9.57
N GLN A 99 4.98 -2.05 -8.66
CA GLN A 99 6.07 -1.23 -8.14
C GLN A 99 6.62 -1.74 -6.82
N ILE A 100 5.74 -2.24 -5.94
CA ILE A 100 6.14 -2.67 -4.60
C ILE A 100 6.58 -4.13 -4.56
N PHE A 101 7.45 -4.46 -3.62
CA PHE A 101 7.92 -5.82 -3.37
C PHE A 101 7.10 -6.55 -2.31
N SER A 102 6.43 -5.80 -1.43
CA SER A 102 5.57 -6.31 -0.36
C SER A 102 4.29 -6.93 -0.89
N ARG A 103 3.79 -7.94 -0.18
CA ARG A 103 2.41 -8.40 -0.39
C ARG A 103 1.48 -7.38 0.23
N PHE A 104 0.33 -7.12 -0.40
CA PHE A 104 -0.67 -6.26 0.19
C PHE A 104 -2.07 -6.85 0.04
N VAL A 105 -2.95 -6.51 0.97
CA VAL A 105 -4.38 -6.77 0.90
C VAL A 105 -5.12 -5.44 1.06
N VAL A 106 -6.21 -5.27 0.32
CA VAL A 106 -7.09 -4.12 0.52
C VAL A 106 -7.93 -4.41 1.75
N ARG A 107 -7.84 -3.56 2.77
CA ARG A 107 -8.66 -3.70 3.96
C ARG A 107 -10.12 -3.58 3.54
N ALA A 108 -10.90 -4.62 3.83
CA ALA A 108 -12.34 -4.56 3.64
C ALA A 108 -12.89 -3.50 4.58
N ASP A 109 -13.69 -2.58 4.05
CA ASP A 109 -14.50 -1.70 4.86
C ASP A 109 -15.43 -2.62 5.67
N ARG A 110 -15.25 -2.67 7.00
CA ARG A 110 -16.23 -3.35 7.86
C ARG A 110 -17.49 -2.50 7.78
N MET A 111 -18.40 -2.82 6.85
CA MET A 111 -19.80 -2.55 7.10
C MET A 111 -20.16 -3.41 8.31
N GLU A 112 -20.26 -2.80 9.49
CA GLU A 112 -20.97 -3.41 10.60
C GLU A 112 -22.40 -3.64 10.11
N VAL A 113 -22.69 -4.87 9.72
CA VAL A 113 -24.07 -5.34 9.65
C VAL A 113 -24.50 -5.51 11.11
N GLU A 114 -24.89 -4.40 11.73
CA GLU A 114 -25.79 -4.46 12.88
C GLU A 114 -27.13 -4.95 12.32
N ASN A 115 -27.31 -6.27 12.29
CA ASN A 115 -28.63 -6.86 12.15
C ASN A 115 -28.98 -7.56 13.45
N ALA A 116 -29.99 -6.96 14.08
CA ALA A 116 -30.80 -7.47 15.16
C ALA A 116 -31.03 -8.98 15.11
N ALA A 117 -30.85 -9.62 16.26
CA ALA A 117 -31.63 -10.76 16.72
C ALA A 117 -31.78 -10.63 18.24
#